data_AF-A0AAJ1V477-F1
#
_entry.id   AF-A0AAJ1V477-F1
#
_cell.length_a   1.000
_cell.length_b   1.000
_cell.length_c   1.000
_cell.angle_alpha   90.00
_cell.angle_beta   90.00
_cell.angle_gamma   90.00
#
_symmetry.space_group_name_H-M   'P 1'
#
loop_
_entity.id
_entity.type
_entity.pdbx_description
1 polymer ?
#
loop_
_entity_poly.entity_id
_entity_poly.type
_entity_poly.pdbx_seq_one_letter_code
_entity_poly.pdbx_strand_id
1 'polypeptide(L)'
;AAQTMRANPAFSTEQAIQELGTGEALISFLDEKGSPSVVERAMVIAPCSRMGPVSDDERNGLLNHSPLYGKYEEEVDRESAFEMLQQGVQVATGQQSA
;
A
#
# COMPACT_ATOMS: atom_id res chain seq x y z
N ALA A 1 -6.40 22.80 12.27
CA ALA A 1 -7.48 21.94 11.74
C ALA A 1 -8.87 22.45 12.14
N ALA A 2 -9.17 22.67 13.43
CA ALA A 2 -10.51 23.09 13.84
C ALA A 2 -11.00 24.43 13.22
N GLN A 3 -10.09 25.41 13.06
CA GLN A 3 -10.41 26.72 12.48
C GLN A 3 -10.64 26.71 10.97
N THR A 4 -10.34 25.62 10.27
CA THR A 4 -10.48 25.51 8.81
C THR A 4 -11.80 24.83 8.41
N MET A 5 -12.63 24.43 9.37
CA MET A 5 -13.92 23.78 9.13
C MET A 5 -15.08 24.75 9.40
N ARG A 6 -16.19 24.57 8.70
CA ARG A 6 -17.41 25.38 8.93
C ARG A 6 -18.01 24.99 10.28
N ALA A 7 -18.18 25.96 11.16
CA ALA A 7 -18.66 25.76 12.52
C ALA A 7 -20.05 25.12 12.57
N ASN A 8 -20.25 24.23 13.54
CA ASN A 8 -21.53 23.62 13.85
C ASN A 8 -22.14 24.32 15.08
N PRO A 9 -23.41 24.76 15.06
CA PRO A 9 -24.05 25.36 16.25
C PRO A 9 -24.28 24.36 17.39
N ALA A 10 -24.26 23.05 17.14
CA ALA A 10 -24.51 22.04 18.15
C ALA A 10 -23.29 21.73 19.04
N PHE A 11 -22.06 22.04 18.59
CA PHE A 11 -20.84 21.76 19.36
C PHE A 11 -19.64 22.62 18.89
N SER A 12 -18.66 22.82 19.77
CA SER A 12 -17.39 23.45 19.39
C SER A 12 -16.46 22.45 18.71
N THR A 13 -16.08 22.72 17.46
CA THR A 13 -15.11 21.91 16.70
C THR A 13 -13.74 21.83 17.39
N GLU A 14 -13.34 22.88 18.12
CA GLU A 14 -12.04 22.99 18.79
C GLU A 14 -11.96 22.13 20.05
N GLN A 15 -13.08 21.95 20.74
CA GLN A 15 -13.20 21.04 21.87
C GLN A 15 -13.38 19.61 21.35
N ALA A 16 -14.29 19.41 20.39
CA ALA A 16 -14.60 18.10 19.84
C ALA A 16 -13.37 17.40 19.25
N ILE A 17 -12.46 18.13 18.58
CA ILE A 17 -11.25 17.54 18.01
C ILE A 17 -10.28 16.98 19.07
N GLN A 18 -10.29 17.54 20.29
CA GLN A 18 -9.45 17.09 21.41
C GLN A 18 -10.06 15.87 22.10
N GLU A 19 -11.38 15.70 22.01
CA GLU A 19 -12.14 14.62 22.64
C GLU A 19 -12.34 13.39 21.75
N LEU A 20 -11.84 13.42 20.50
CA LEU A 20 -11.99 12.30 19.56
C LEU A 20 -11.29 11.04 20.06
N GLY A 21 -12.05 9.95 20.13
CA GLY A 21 -11.55 8.62 20.41
C GLY A 21 -11.11 7.84 19.16
N THR A 22 -10.61 6.62 19.37
CA THR A 22 -10.32 5.69 18.26
C THR A 22 -11.62 5.36 17.51
N GLY A 23 -11.59 5.55 16.19
CA GLY A 23 -12.76 5.31 15.33
C GLY A 23 -13.74 6.47 15.27
N GLU A 24 -13.43 7.63 15.83
CA GLU A 24 -14.24 8.84 15.67
C GLU A 24 -13.52 9.87 14.81
N ALA A 25 -14.29 10.60 14.00
CA ALA A 25 -13.77 11.65 13.14
C ALA A 25 -14.74 12.83 13.03
N LEU A 26 -14.17 14.01 12.77
CA LEU A 26 -14.91 15.17 12.29
C LEU A 26 -14.89 15.18 10.76
N ILE A 27 -16.07 15.16 10.15
CA ILE A 27 -16.26 15.02 8.71
C ILE A 27 -17.12 16.17 8.21
N SER A 28 -16.70 16.80 7.11
CA SER A 28 -17.51 17.72 6.32
C SER A 28 -17.57 17.24 4.88
N PHE A 29 -18.67 17.53 4.19
CA PHE A 29 -18.84 17.23 2.77
C PHE A 29 -18.73 18.49 1.95
N LEU A 30 -18.48 18.35 0.65
CA LEU A 30 -18.54 19.46 -0.28
C LEU A 30 -19.95 19.55 -0.87
N ASP A 31 -20.46 20.78 -1.01
CA ASP A 31 -21.68 21.04 -1.75
C ASP A 31 -21.44 21.02 -3.27
N GLU A 32 -22.50 21.24 -4.06
CA GLU A 32 -22.45 21.23 -5.54
C GLU A 32 -21.48 22.27 -6.13
N LYS A 33 -21.13 23.32 -5.36
CA LYS A 33 -20.18 24.36 -5.75
C LYS A 33 -18.77 24.10 -5.21
N GLY A 34 -18.55 22.95 -4.57
CA GLY A 34 -17.29 22.59 -3.95
C GLY A 34 -17.01 23.33 -2.64
N SER A 35 -18.01 23.98 -2.04
CA SER A 35 -17.85 24.64 -0.75
C SER A 35 -18.11 23.67 0.41
N PRO A 36 -17.35 23.73 1.51
CA PRO A 36 -17.54 22.82 2.62
C PRO A 36 -18.85 23.07 3.36
N SER A 37 -19.58 21.99 3.65
CA SER A 37 -20.76 21.94 4.50
C SER A 37 -20.39 22.09 5.98
N VAL A 38 -21.39 22.23 6.84
CA VAL A 38 -21.21 22.20 8.29
C VAL A 38 -20.54 20.89 8.69
N VAL A 39 -19.59 20.95 9.63
CA VAL A 39 -18.87 19.78 10.14
C VAL A 39 -19.74 18.95 11.08
N GLU A 40 -19.63 17.63 10.99
CA GLU A 40 -20.34 16.68 11.86
C GLU A 40 -19.38 15.69 12.51
N ARG A 41 -19.76 15.15 13.67
CA ARG A 41 -19.04 14.05 14.33
C ARG A 41 -19.62 12.72 13.87
N ALA A 42 -18.76 11.83 13.40
CA ALA A 42 -19.15 10.53 12.89
C ALA A 42 -18.21 9.41 13.37
N MET A 43 -18.71 8.18 13.39
CA MET A 43 -17.88 6.98 13.61
C MET A 43 -17.38 6.44 12.27
N VAL A 44 -16.09 6.12 12.23
CA VAL A 44 -15.40 5.53 11.09
C VAL A 44 -15.22 4.05 11.36
N ILE A 45 -15.82 3.22 10.51
CA ILE A 45 -15.60 1.78 10.55
C ILE A 45 -14.18 1.45 10.07
N ALA A 46 -13.48 0.58 10.80
CA ALA A 46 -12.18 0.09 10.36
C ALA A 46 -12.35 -0.69 9.04
N PRO A 47 -11.42 -0.55 8.09
CA PRO A 47 -11.49 -1.32 6.87
C PRO A 47 -11.35 -2.82 7.20
N CYS A 48 -12.15 -3.65 6.54
CA CYS A 48 -12.02 -5.11 6.65
C CYS A 48 -10.77 -5.66 5.94
N SER A 49 -9.92 -4.79 5.40
CA SER A 49 -8.67 -5.18 4.75
C SER A 49 -7.56 -5.38 5.77
N ARG A 50 -6.70 -6.37 5.52
CA ARG A 50 -5.44 -6.52 6.23
C ARG A 50 -4.39 -5.65 5.55
N MET A 51 -3.92 -4.64 6.26
CA MET A 51 -2.78 -3.82 5.83
C MET A 51 -1.49 -4.54 6.25
N GLY A 52 -0.61 -4.83 5.29
CA GLY A 52 0.67 -5.49 5.53
C GLY A 52 0.95 -6.63 4.55
N PRO A 53 2.21 -7.11 4.49
CA PRO A 53 2.56 -8.23 3.63
C PRO A 53 1.82 -9.50 4.04
N VAL A 54 1.51 -10.34 3.05
CA VAL A 54 1.01 -11.71 3.30
C VAL A 54 2.12 -12.54 3.96
N SER A 55 1.76 -13.44 4.87
CA SER A 55 2.75 -14.37 5.43
C SER A 55 3.24 -15.36 4.36
N ASP A 56 4.46 -15.88 4.53
CA ASP A 56 5.01 -16.86 3.59
C ASP A 56 4.16 -18.14 3.53
N ASP A 57 3.60 -18.58 4.66
CA ASP A 57 2.73 -19.76 4.72
C ASP A 57 1.42 -19.56 3.93
N GLU A 58 0.75 -18.42 4.12
CA GLU A 58 -0.46 -18.09 3.36
C GLU A 58 -0.16 -17.97 1.87
N ARG A 59 0.98 -17.35 1.53
CA ARG A 59 1.42 -17.20 0.15
C ARG A 59 1.64 -18.57 -0.51
N ASN A 60 2.36 -19.45 0.17
CA ASN A 60 2.64 -20.80 -0.33
C ASN A 60 1.34 -21.62 -0.48
N GLY A 61 0.41 -21.51 0.47
CA GLY A 61 -0.91 -22.14 0.38
C GLY A 61 -1.67 -21.66 -0.87
N LEU A 62 -1.71 -20.36 -1.12
CA LEU A 62 -2.35 -19.79 -2.32
C LEU A 62 -1.68 -20.24 -3.62
N LEU A 63 -0.34 -20.29 -3.64
CA LEU A 63 0.41 -20.76 -4.80
C LEU A 63 0.08 -22.22 -5.11
N ASN A 64 0.14 -23.10 -4.11
CA ASN A 64 -0.11 -24.54 -4.28
C ASN A 64 -1.54 -24.88 -4.72
N HIS A 65 -2.51 -24.02 -4.38
CA HIS A 65 -3.91 -24.18 -4.80
C HIS A 65 -4.24 -23.45 -6.12
N SER A 66 -3.28 -22.77 -6.73
CA SER A 66 -3.49 -22.08 -7.99
C SER A 66 -3.71 -23.08 -9.13
N PRO A 67 -4.68 -22.85 -10.03
CA PRO A 67 -4.84 -23.66 -11.25
C PRO A 67 -3.63 -23.61 -12.19
N LEU A 68 -2.74 -22.63 -11.99
CA LEU A 68 -1.51 -22.44 -12.74
C LEU A 68 -0.30 -23.13 -12.09
N TYR A 69 -0.49 -23.65 -10.88
CA TYR A 69 0.49 -24.46 -10.18
C TYR A 69 0.82 -25.70 -11.03
N GLY A 70 2.10 -26.08 -11.11
CA GLY A 70 2.60 -27.12 -12.02
C GLY A 70 2.98 -26.63 -13.42
N LYS A 71 2.36 -25.56 -13.96
CA LYS A 71 2.84 -24.93 -15.21
C LYS A 71 3.93 -23.89 -14.96
N TYR A 72 3.78 -23.13 -13.89
CA TYR A 72 4.65 -22.00 -13.54
C TYR A 72 5.29 -22.16 -12.15
N GLU A 73 5.34 -23.37 -11.61
CA GLU A 73 5.99 -23.60 -10.30
C GLU A 73 7.52 -23.57 -10.39
N GLU A 74 8.08 -23.96 -11.53
CA GLU A 74 9.51 -24.01 -11.74
C GLU A 74 10.05 -22.62 -12.07
N GLU A 75 10.92 -22.11 -11.19
CA GLU A 75 11.67 -20.89 -11.45
C GLU A 75 12.74 -21.18 -12.51
N VAL A 76 12.64 -20.51 -13.65
CA VAL A 76 13.62 -20.63 -14.73
C VAL A 76 14.59 -19.46 -14.63
N ASP A 77 15.72 -19.69 -13.97
CA ASP A 77 16.83 -18.76 -13.96
C ASP A 77 17.65 -18.91 -15.24
N ARG A 78 17.62 -17.89 -16.09
CA ARG A 78 18.30 -17.91 -17.39
C ARG A 78 19.56 -17.09 -17.31
N GLU A 79 20.63 -17.62 -17.90
CA GLU A 79 21.88 -16.87 -18.03
C GLU A 79 21.61 -15.53 -18.75
N SER A 80 21.90 -14.46 -18.03
CA SER A 80 21.61 -13.10 -18.49
C SER A 80 22.64 -12.66 -19.52
N ALA A 81 22.23 -11.76 -20.42
CA ALA A 81 23.16 -11.17 -21.38
C ALA A 81 24.37 -10.50 -20.70
N PHE A 82 24.19 -9.99 -19.48
CA PHE A 82 25.27 -9.40 -18.68
C PHE A 82 26.30 -10.46 -18.24
N GLU A 83 25.84 -11.62 -17.76
CA GLU A 83 26.72 -12.72 -17.35
C GLU A 83 27.51 -13.27 -18.53
N MET A 84 26.86 -13.45 -19.69
CA MET A 84 27.51 -13.87 -20.93
C MET A 84 28.60 -12.87 -21.37
N LEU A 85 28.30 -11.57 -21.31
CA LEU A 85 29.27 -10.52 -21.67
C LEU A 85 30.44 -10.47 -20.69
N GLN A 86 30.19 -10.63 -19.40
CA GLN A 86 31.24 -10.62 -18.38
C GLN A 86 32.18 -11.82 -18.52
N GLN A 87 31.63 -13.02 -18.77
CA GLN A 87 32.43 -14.21 -19.09
C GLN A 87 33.27 -13.97 -20.36
N GLY A 88 32.70 -13.39 -21.42
CA GLY A 88 33.43 -13.07 -22.65
C GLY A 88 34.61 -12.12 -22.42
N VAL A 89 34.44 -11.09 -21.60
CA VAL A 89 35.52 -10.16 -21.22
C VAL A 89 36.58 -10.86 -20.37
N GLN A 90 36.19 -11.70 -19.41
CA GLN A 90 37.14 -12.46 -18.58
C GLN A 90 37.98 -13.44 -19.42
N VAL A 91 37.36 -14.15 -20.37
CA VAL A 91 38.04 -15.05 -21.31
C VAL A 91 39.03 -14.29 -22.19
N ALA A 92 38.65 -13.12 -22.71
CA ALA A 92 39.53 -12.27 -23.52
C ALA A 92 40.76 -11.77 -22.72
N THR A 93 40.55 -11.40 -21.45
CA THR A 93 41.62 -10.88 -20.58
C THR A 93 42.59 -11.98 -20.13
N GLY A 94 42.10 -13.22 -19.95
CA GLY A 94 42.93 -14.39 -19.66
C GLY A 94 43.82 -14.85 -20.81
N GLN A 95 43.36 -14.70 -22.07
CA GLN A 95 44.15 -15.04 -23.26
C GLN A 95 45.25 -14.02 -23.61
N GLN A 96 45.15 -12.78 -23.11
CA GLN A 96 46.21 -11.76 -23.27
C GLN A 96 47.33 -11.87 -22.23
N SER A 97 47.16 -12.73 -21.22
CA SER A 97 48.09 -12.90 -20.10
C SER A 97 48.94 -14.18 -20.19
N ALA A 98 48.88 -14.90 -21.33
CA ALA A 98 49.61 -16.14 -21.60
C ALA A 98 50.56 -15.99 -22.79
#